data_AF-A0A518RHZ4-F1
#
_entry.id   AF-A0A518RHZ4-F1
#
_cell.length_a   1.000
_cell.length_b   1.000
_cell.length_c   1.000
_cell.angle_alpha   90.00
_cell.angle_beta   90.00
_cell.angle_gamma   90.00
#
_symmetry.space_group_name_H-M   'P 1'
#
loop_
_entity.id
_entity.type
_entity.pdbx_description
1 polymer ?
#
loop_
_entity_poly.entity_id
_entity_poly.type
_entity_poly.pdbx_seq_one_letter_code
_entity_poly.pdbx_strand_id
1 'polypeptide(L)'
;MESNRVTFRLVVPLLALLALTGAAQSGKSVRDGQKIEWAMADGRQVFRQGDVTATFAMVQCAPLGEDCEDGDMNPVLTLSRAGGPPLTLDGSSMQNFLMIGRLSKDGGIAAFFQTYSGGMHCCQILRVALPEGGAGWKLVELGSYDGEALGWPRDLDGDGVRDFVVRDDRFLYAFASYGGSWSPPKILNIVDGAVRDVSAEPRFARAFERAAAETRKACIEDEYPNGACAAYAANAARLGQFDAAWKTILAEYDRKSRVWPDYCKVVRREEDGECPEGQLIEYPDYPTALRAFLADLGYLPESA
;
A
#
# COMPACT_ATOMS: atom_id res chain seq x y z
N MET A 1 28.54 -69.54 60.45
CA MET A 1 28.38 -69.26 59.01
C MET A 1 26.94 -68.84 58.80
N GLU A 2 26.61 -67.57 59.05
CA GLU A 2 25.30 -67.01 58.70
C GLU A 2 25.44 -65.49 58.65
N SER A 3 24.97 -64.92 57.54
CA SER A 3 25.37 -63.65 56.97
C SER A 3 24.44 -62.53 57.43
N ASN A 4 25.01 -61.47 57.99
CA ASN A 4 24.35 -60.22 58.33
C ASN A 4 24.07 -59.43 57.03
N ARG A 5 22.80 -59.32 56.61
CA ARG A 5 22.40 -58.46 55.48
C ARG A 5 21.87 -57.12 55.98
N VAL A 6 22.63 -56.06 55.71
CA VAL A 6 22.23 -54.67 55.89
C VAL A 6 21.35 -54.24 54.72
N THR A 7 20.14 -53.78 55.00
CA THR A 7 19.19 -53.28 54.00
C THR A 7 19.46 -51.81 53.72
N PHE A 8 20.08 -51.50 52.57
CA PHE A 8 20.18 -50.13 52.06
C PHE A 8 18.82 -49.69 51.48
N ARG A 9 18.18 -48.67 52.08
CA ARG A 9 17.04 -47.97 51.47
C ARG A 9 17.58 -46.95 50.47
N LEU A 10 17.34 -47.19 49.17
CA LEU A 10 17.53 -46.18 48.12
C LEU A 10 16.45 -45.09 48.29
N VAL A 11 16.86 -43.87 48.60
CA VAL A 11 16.01 -42.68 48.49
C VAL A 11 16.28 -42.09 47.11
N VAL A 12 15.31 -42.21 46.21
CA VAL A 12 15.35 -41.53 44.90
C VAL A 12 14.84 -40.11 45.10
N PRO A 13 15.60 -39.05 44.77
CA PRO A 13 15.08 -37.69 44.83
C PRO A 13 14.15 -37.47 43.62
N LEU A 14 12.91 -37.14 43.91
CA LEU A 14 11.93 -36.70 42.91
C LEU A 14 12.35 -35.29 42.46
N LEU A 15 13.10 -35.19 41.36
CA LEU A 15 13.35 -33.92 40.69
C LEU A 15 12.04 -33.43 40.08
N ALA A 16 11.40 -32.47 40.74
CA ALA A 16 10.29 -31.73 40.17
C ALA A 16 10.83 -30.86 39.01
N LEU A 17 10.59 -31.31 37.77
CA LEU A 17 10.71 -30.43 36.61
C LEU A 17 9.64 -29.33 36.72
N LEU A 18 10.05 -28.15 37.16
CA LEU A 18 9.30 -26.92 36.92
C LEU A 18 9.36 -26.63 35.42
N ALA A 19 8.33 -27.08 34.68
CA ALA A 19 8.06 -26.56 33.35
C ALA A 19 7.73 -25.06 33.49
N LEU A 20 8.71 -24.22 33.17
CA LEU A 20 8.49 -22.79 32.91
C LEU A 20 7.58 -22.68 31.69
N THR A 21 6.27 -22.74 31.92
CA THR A 21 5.29 -22.28 30.94
C THR A 21 5.50 -20.78 30.83
N GLY A 22 6.22 -20.34 29.79
CA GLY A 22 6.31 -18.94 29.43
C GLY A 22 4.88 -18.44 29.25
N ALA A 23 4.40 -17.63 30.20
CA ALA A 23 3.07 -17.06 30.14
C ALA A 23 2.95 -16.31 28.81
N ALA A 24 2.09 -16.80 27.92
CA ALA A 24 1.81 -16.13 26.66
C ALA A 24 1.38 -14.70 26.98
N GLN A 25 2.23 -13.74 26.63
CA GLN A 25 1.98 -12.33 26.91
C GLN A 25 0.60 -11.97 26.34
N SER A 26 -0.28 -11.43 27.18
CA SER A 26 -1.63 -11.05 26.75
C SER A 26 -1.50 -9.88 25.76
N GLY A 27 -1.78 -10.15 24.49
CA GLY A 27 -1.71 -9.14 23.43
C GLY A 27 -2.69 -7.99 23.67
N LYS A 28 -2.26 -6.78 23.32
CA LYS A 28 -3.06 -5.55 23.43
C LYS A 28 -4.27 -5.63 22.50
N SER A 29 -5.47 -5.40 23.01
CA SER A 29 -6.67 -5.32 22.16
C SER A 29 -6.66 -4.03 21.36
N VAL A 30 -7.03 -4.11 20.07
CA VAL A 30 -7.07 -2.96 19.16
C VAL A 30 -8.46 -2.76 18.56
N ARG A 31 -8.82 -1.50 18.30
CA ARG A 31 -10.12 -1.14 17.69
C ARG A 31 -10.08 -1.34 16.16
N ASP A 32 -11.27 -1.43 15.56
CA ASP A 32 -11.42 -1.51 14.10
C ASP A 32 -10.73 -0.33 13.41
N GLY A 33 -9.77 -0.66 12.53
CA GLY A 33 -9.01 0.33 11.78
C GLY A 33 -8.07 1.20 12.62
N GLN A 34 -7.79 0.83 13.88
CA GLN A 34 -6.83 1.56 14.69
C GLN A 34 -5.44 1.47 14.07
N LYS A 35 -4.84 2.62 13.73
CA LYS A 35 -3.46 2.71 13.27
C LYS A 35 -2.50 2.38 14.40
N ILE A 36 -1.69 1.36 14.18
CA ILE A 36 -0.60 0.90 15.04
C ILE A 36 0.69 1.22 14.30
N GLU A 37 1.54 2.02 14.91
CA GLU A 37 2.92 2.21 14.47
C GLU A 37 3.82 1.29 15.29
N TRP A 38 4.79 0.67 14.63
CA TRP A 38 5.80 -0.15 15.30
C TRP A 38 7.18 0.17 14.74
N ALA A 39 8.13 0.40 15.63
CA ALA A 39 9.54 0.54 15.34
C ALA A 39 10.33 -0.58 16.01
N MET A 40 11.52 -0.89 15.49
CA MET A 40 12.38 -1.94 16.04
C MET A 40 12.69 -1.73 17.54
N ALA A 41 12.82 -0.48 17.97
CA ALA A 41 13.05 -0.10 19.37
C ALA A 41 11.91 -0.51 20.32
N ASP A 42 10.70 -0.74 19.80
CA ASP A 42 9.56 -1.21 20.60
C ASP A 42 9.68 -2.68 21.01
N GLY A 43 10.63 -3.42 20.42
CA GLY A 43 10.81 -4.84 20.65
C GLY A 43 9.58 -5.66 20.25
N ARG A 44 9.43 -6.85 20.83
CA ARG A 44 8.30 -7.72 20.54
C ARG A 44 6.99 -7.11 21.04
N GLN A 45 6.03 -6.91 20.14
CA GLN A 45 4.69 -6.41 20.47
C GLN A 45 3.63 -7.39 19.95
N VAL A 46 2.56 -7.59 20.73
CA VAL A 46 1.43 -8.47 20.35
C VAL A 46 0.14 -7.68 20.41
N PHE A 47 -0.63 -7.71 19.32
CA PHE A 47 -1.91 -7.03 19.15
C PHE A 47 -3.01 -8.05 18.80
N ARG A 48 -4.25 -7.77 19.20
CA ARG A 48 -5.38 -8.67 18.99
C ARG A 48 -6.66 -7.94 18.61
N GLN A 49 -7.37 -8.51 17.64
CA GLN A 49 -8.74 -8.13 17.32
C GLN A 49 -9.53 -9.37 16.86
N GLY A 50 -10.59 -9.70 17.60
CA GLY A 50 -11.35 -10.92 17.33
C GLY A 50 -10.46 -12.16 17.40
N ASP A 51 -10.46 -12.95 16.33
CA ASP A 51 -9.66 -14.17 16.15
C ASP A 51 -8.25 -13.91 15.59
N VAL A 52 -7.92 -12.68 15.21
CA VAL A 52 -6.62 -12.30 14.66
C VAL A 52 -5.67 -11.88 15.78
N THR A 53 -4.50 -12.51 15.82
CA THR A 53 -3.34 -12.06 16.58
C THR A 53 -2.25 -11.59 15.64
N ALA A 54 -1.74 -10.38 15.85
CA ALA A 54 -0.61 -9.82 15.15
C ALA A 54 0.58 -9.72 16.10
N THR A 55 1.74 -10.24 15.71
CA THR A 55 2.98 -10.14 16.48
C THR A 55 4.02 -9.43 15.63
N PHE A 56 4.49 -8.28 16.12
CA PHE A 56 5.72 -7.69 15.62
C PHE A 56 6.90 -8.21 16.42
N ALA A 57 7.98 -8.54 15.73
CA ALA A 57 9.25 -8.91 16.34
C ALA A 57 10.40 -8.59 15.38
N MET A 58 11.59 -8.50 15.97
CA MET A 58 12.83 -8.58 15.22
C MET A 58 13.23 -10.05 15.12
N VAL A 59 13.56 -10.52 13.92
CA VAL A 59 14.03 -11.89 13.65
C VAL A 59 15.39 -11.80 12.98
N GLN A 60 16.33 -12.66 13.38
CA GLN A 60 17.63 -12.76 12.71
C GLN A 60 17.42 -12.93 11.21
N CYS A 61 18.10 -12.12 10.41
CA CYS A 61 18.06 -12.25 8.97
C CYS A 61 18.59 -13.65 8.58
N ALA A 62 18.06 -14.22 7.49
CA ALA A 62 18.49 -15.51 6.99
C ALA A 62 18.22 -15.63 5.48
N PRO A 63 19.05 -16.39 4.74
CA PRO A 63 20.28 -17.05 5.20
C PRO A 63 21.40 -16.04 5.47
N LEU A 64 22.34 -16.40 6.35
CA LEU A 64 23.54 -15.60 6.59
C LEU A 64 24.41 -15.54 5.32
N GLY A 65 24.95 -14.37 5.02
CA GLY A 65 25.71 -14.09 3.79
C GLY A 65 26.22 -12.66 3.74
N GLU A 66 26.62 -12.21 2.56
CA GLU A 66 27.16 -10.84 2.35
C GLU A 66 26.14 -9.75 2.72
N ASP A 67 24.85 -10.01 2.50
CA ASP A 67 23.76 -9.07 2.80
C ASP A 67 23.12 -9.30 4.19
N CYS A 68 23.66 -10.22 4.99
CA CYS A 68 23.04 -10.66 6.26
C CYS A 68 24.07 -11.31 7.20
N GLU A 69 24.56 -10.55 8.18
CA GLU A 69 25.52 -11.03 9.18
C GLU A 69 24.83 -11.55 10.46
N ASP A 70 25.58 -12.29 11.28
CA ASP A 70 25.08 -12.73 12.60
C ASP A 70 24.82 -11.50 13.49
N GLY A 71 23.59 -11.39 14.00
CA GLY A 71 23.10 -10.22 14.73
C GLY A 71 22.33 -9.21 13.89
N ASP A 72 22.33 -9.32 12.56
CA ASP A 72 21.45 -8.49 11.71
C ASP A 72 20.00 -8.93 11.85
N MET A 73 19.14 -7.97 12.20
CA MET A 73 17.75 -8.25 12.56
C MET A 73 16.79 -7.63 11.55
N ASN A 74 15.90 -8.46 11.01
CA ASN A 74 14.80 -8.04 10.16
C ASN A 74 13.52 -7.80 10.98
N PRO A 75 12.83 -6.69 10.74
CA PRO A 75 11.50 -6.47 11.29
C PRO A 75 10.50 -7.41 10.60
N VAL A 76 9.68 -8.10 11.41
CA VAL A 76 8.73 -9.10 10.91
C VAL A 76 7.38 -8.91 11.58
N LEU A 77 6.32 -8.94 10.78
CA LEU A 77 4.93 -9.06 11.23
C LEU A 77 4.46 -10.50 11.02
N THR A 78 4.02 -11.15 12.09
CA THR A 78 3.35 -12.46 12.03
C THR A 78 1.87 -12.31 12.37
N LEU A 79 1.00 -12.69 11.44
CA LEU A 79 -0.44 -12.77 11.61
C LEU A 79 -0.84 -14.21 11.86
N SER A 80 -1.64 -14.46 12.89
CA SER A 80 -2.12 -15.81 13.23
C SER A 80 -3.60 -15.81 13.61
N ARG A 81 -4.22 -16.97 13.37
CA ARG A 81 -5.59 -17.31 13.74
C ARG A 81 -5.59 -18.68 14.40
N ALA A 82 -6.52 -18.90 15.31
CA ALA A 82 -6.64 -20.19 15.97
C ALA A 82 -6.92 -21.31 14.94
N GLY A 83 -6.07 -22.34 14.93
CA GLY A 83 -6.23 -23.51 14.06
C GLY A 83 -5.75 -23.35 12.62
N GLY A 84 -5.12 -22.22 12.27
CA GLY A 84 -4.57 -21.97 10.93
C GLY A 84 -3.06 -21.74 10.93
N PRO A 85 -2.40 -21.88 9.77
CA PRO A 85 -1.00 -21.50 9.62
C PRO A 85 -0.82 -19.99 9.80
N PRO A 86 0.28 -19.53 10.41
CA PRO A 86 0.60 -18.11 10.46
C PRO A 86 0.99 -17.58 9.08
N LEU A 87 0.69 -16.31 8.82
CA LEU A 87 1.23 -15.54 7.71
C LEU A 87 2.33 -14.62 8.24
N THR A 88 3.53 -14.73 7.66
CA THR A 88 4.69 -13.88 8.00
C THR A 88 4.90 -12.87 6.88
N LEU A 89 5.08 -11.60 7.24
CA LEU A 89 5.31 -10.49 6.33
C LEU A 89 6.56 -9.74 6.76
N ASP A 90 7.42 -9.43 5.79
CA ASP A 90 8.60 -8.61 6.02
C ASP A 90 8.20 -7.15 6.27
N GLY A 91 8.74 -6.62 7.36
CA GLY A 91 8.63 -5.22 7.72
C GLY A 91 9.70 -4.36 7.05
N SER A 92 9.78 -3.10 7.48
CA SER A 92 10.85 -2.17 7.14
C SER A 92 11.55 -1.68 8.40
N SER A 93 12.87 -1.49 8.34
CA SER A 93 13.64 -0.92 9.46
C SER A 93 13.27 0.54 9.73
N MET A 94 12.60 1.20 8.78
CA MET A 94 12.25 2.61 8.84
C MET A 94 10.85 2.85 9.41
N GLN A 95 9.85 2.17 8.86
CA GLN A 95 8.45 2.42 9.23
C GLN A 95 7.55 1.22 8.96
N ASN A 96 6.72 0.89 9.96
CA ASN A 96 5.74 -0.19 9.89
C ASN A 96 4.41 0.31 10.46
N PHE A 97 3.35 0.25 9.64
CA PHE A 97 2.00 0.52 10.11
C PHE A 97 1.09 -0.68 9.93
N LEU A 98 0.38 -1.04 10.99
CA LEU A 98 -0.64 -2.07 10.97
C LEU A 98 -1.99 -1.48 11.36
N MET A 99 -3.01 -1.88 10.64
CA MET A 99 -4.40 -1.71 11.05
C MET A 99 -5.12 -3.04 10.88
N ILE A 100 -6.01 -3.37 11.81
CA ILE A 100 -6.79 -4.60 11.79
C ILE A 100 -8.27 -4.20 11.84
N GLY A 101 -9.10 -4.82 11.01
CA GLY A 101 -10.52 -4.52 10.98
C GLY A 101 -11.28 -5.21 9.86
N ARG A 102 -12.57 -4.90 9.73
CA ARG A 102 -13.39 -5.42 8.63
C ARG A 102 -13.37 -4.50 7.43
N LEU A 103 -13.13 -5.07 6.25
CA LEU A 103 -13.19 -4.35 4.96
C LEU A 103 -14.60 -4.30 4.37
N SER A 104 -15.51 -5.14 4.85
CA SER A 104 -16.93 -5.06 4.54
C SER A 104 -17.77 -5.48 5.75
N LYS A 105 -19.04 -5.10 5.76
CA LYS A 105 -19.95 -5.40 6.88
C LYS A 105 -20.00 -6.88 7.24
N ASP A 106 -20.05 -7.75 6.24
CA ASP A 106 -20.20 -9.19 6.40
C ASP A 106 -18.86 -9.96 6.22
N GLY A 107 -17.78 -9.24 5.88
CA GLY A 107 -16.45 -9.82 5.70
C GLY A 107 -15.75 -10.13 7.03
N GLY A 108 -14.85 -11.12 7.03
CA GLY A 108 -14.00 -11.41 8.18
C GLY A 108 -12.97 -10.30 8.47
N ILE A 109 -12.28 -10.42 9.61
CA ILE A 109 -11.27 -9.44 10.05
C ILE A 109 -10.03 -9.55 9.15
N ALA A 110 -9.67 -8.47 8.46
CA ALA A 110 -8.46 -8.35 7.66
C ALA A 110 -7.38 -7.55 8.41
N ALA A 111 -6.15 -7.67 7.94
CA ALA A 111 -5.04 -6.83 8.38
C ALA A 111 -4.49 -6.03 7.19
N PHE A 112 -4.38 -4.72 7.34
CA PHE A 112 -3.74 -3.82 6.38
C PHE A 112 -2.37 -3.43 6.93
N PHE A 113 -1.32 -3.81 6.21
CA PHE A 113 0.06 -3.60 6.58
C PHE A 113 0.76 -2.70 5.55
N GLN A 114 1.48 -1.70 6.05
CA GLN A 114 2.21 -0.75 5.23
C GLN A 114 3.66 -0.67 5.72
N THR A 115 4.58 -0.70 4.77
CA THR A 115 6.01 -0.59 5.03
C THR A 115 6.63 0.44 4.11
N TYR A 116 7.60 1.18 4.60
CA TYR A 116 8.34 2.14 3.78
C TYR A 116 9.56 1.47 3.13
N SER A 117 9.69 1.57 1.81
CA SER A 117 10.81 0.97 1.08
C SER A 117 12.10 1.80 1.10
N GLY A 118 12.05 3.05 1.59
CA GLY A 118 13.23 3.92 1.73
C GLY A 118 13.49 4.89 0.57
N GLY A 119 12.61 4.98 -0.42
CA GLY A 119 12.74 5.92 -1.54
C GLY A 119 12.45 7.38 -1.15
N MET A 120 13.12 8.36 -1.78
CA MET A 120 13.05 9.80 -1.45
C MET A 120 11.63 10.41 -1.34
N HIS A 121 10.62 9.73 -1.89
CA HIS A 121 9.27 10.25 -2.03
C HIS A 121 8.26 9.45 -1.20
N CYS A 122 8.74 8.84 -0.11
CA CYS A 122 7.92 8.14 0.87
C CYS A 122 7.24 6.85 0.34
N CYS A 123 7.82 6.16 -0.66
CA CYS A 123 7.34 4.92 -1.27
C CYS A 123 6.78 3.86 -0.28
N GLN A 124 5.47 3.85 -0.10
CA GLN A 124 4.72 2.92 0.75
C GLN A 124 4.39 1.65 -0.02
N ILE A 125 4.78 0.50 0.51
CA ILE A 125 4.32 -0.80 0.04
C ILE A 125 3.08 -1.17 0.83
N LEU A 126 1.98 -1.44 0.13
CA LEU A 126 0.65 -1.63 0.72
C LEU A 126 0.20 -3.08 0.57
N ARG A 127 -0.04 -3.77 1.69
CA ARG A 127 -0.38 -5.20 1.72
C ARG A 127 -1.61 -5.46 2.58
N VAL A 128 -2.51 -6.30 2.10
CA VAL A 128 -3.72 -6.68 2.84
C VAL A 128 -3.76 -8.20 3.00
N ALA A 129 -3.79 -8.66 4.25
CA ALA A 129 -4.03 -10.05 4.57
C ALA A 129 -5.53 -10.27 4.85
N LEU A 130 -6.17 -11.04 3.99
CA LEU A 130 -7.60 -11.36 4.06
C LEU A 130 -7.82 -12.73 4.74
N PRO A 131 -8.95 -12.91 5.44
CA PRO A 131 -9.44 -14.26 5.78
C PRO A 131 -9.58 -15.13 4.53
N GLU A 132 -9.03 -16.34 4.53
CA GLU A 132 -9.28 -17.34 3.47
C GLU A 132 -9.43 -18.74 4.08
N GLY A 133 -10.51 -19.46 3.72
CA GLY A 133 -10.70 -20.87 4.08
C GLY A 133 -10.51 -21.20 5.57
N GLY A 134 -11.56 -21.02 6.39
CA GLY A 134 -11.47 -21.27 7.83
C GLY A 134 -10.48 -20.31 8.50
N ALA A 135 -9.29 -20.80 8.87
CA ALA A 135 -8.26 -20.06 9.60
C ALA A 135 -7.05 -19.63 8.73
N GLY A 136 -7.11 -19.81 7.41
CA GLY A 136 -6.06 -19.41 6.47
C GLY A 136 -6.07 -17.91 6.14
N TRP A 137 -5.08 -17.52 5.33
CA TRP A 137 -4.86 -16.14 4.88
C TRP A 137 -4.63 -16.08 3.38
N LYS A 138 -5.22 -15.07 2.74
CA LYS A 138 -4.85 -14.63 1.39
C LYS A 138 -4.16 -13.29 1.47
N LEU A 139 -2.91 -13.21 1.00
CA LEU A 139 -2.20 -11.95 0.88
C LEU A 139 -2.55 -11.28 -0.45
N VAL A 140 -2.87 -9.99 -0.39
CA VAL A 140 -3.18 -9.15 -1.54
C VAL A 140 -2.25 -7.94 -1.52
N GLU A 141 -1.48 -7.78 -2.58
CA GLU A 141 -0.61 -6.63 -2.81
C GLU A 141 -1.41 -5.51 -3.48
N LEU A 142 -1.55 -4.36 -2.82
CA LEU A 142 -2.19 -3.17 -3.41
C LEU A 142 -1.22 -2.41 -4.33
N GLY A 143 0.08 -2.61 -4.14
CA GLY A 143 1.15 -1.96 -4.89
C GLY A 143 2.05 -1.10 -4.02
N SER A 144 2.97 -0.40 -4.70
CA SER A 144 3.83 0.61 -4.10
C SER A 144 3.36 1.99 -4.56
N TYR A 145 3.26 2.95 -3.63
CA TYR A 145 2.80 4.30 -3.91
C TYR A 145 3.66 5.34 -3.20
N ASP A 146 3.95 6.45 -3.87
CA ASP A 146 4.63 7.59 -3.27
C ASP A 146 3.72 8.32 -2.27
N GLY A 147 4.33 9.04 -1.32
CA GLY A 147 3.66 9.83 -0.31
C GLY A 147 3.46 9.12 1.02
N GLU A 148 2.65 9.71 1.89
CA GLU A 148 2.51 9.23 3.27
C GLU A 148 1.71 7.93 3.39
N ALA A 149 1.94 7.20 4.48
CA ALA A 149 1.16 6.03 4.82
C ALA A 149 -0.34 6.33 4.97
N LEU A 150 -1.16 5.47 4.38
CA LEU A 150 -2.60 5.55 4.39
C LEU A 150 -3.19 5.28 5.77
N GLY A 151 -4.38 5.85 6.01
CA GLY A 151 -5.26 5.42 7.09
C GLY A 151 -6.03 4.15 6.74
N TRP A 152 -6.92 3.73 7.63
CA TRP A 152 -7.83 2.63 7.35
C TRP A 152 -8.79 3.04 6.22
N PRO A 153 -9.06 2.16 5.23
CA PRO A 153 -9.94 2.48 4.11
C PRO A 153 -11.35 2.82 4.58
N ARG A 154 -12.07 3.60 3.78
CA ARG A 154 -13.40 4.11 4.09
C ARG A 154 -14.35 3.74 2.97
N ASP A 155 -15.58 3.43 3.35
CA ASP A 155 -16.69 3.27 2.42
C ASP A 155 -17.09 4.67 1.91
N LEU A 156 -16.71 4.99 0.67
CA LEU A 156 -16.88 6.32 0.08
C LEU A 156 -18.25 6.52 -0.56
N ASP A 157 -18.88 5.45 -1.02
CA ASP A 157 -20.12 5.46 -1.78
C ASP A 157 -21.31 4.83 -1.04
N GLY A 158 -21.05 4.18 0.10
CA GLY A 158 -22.06 3.61 1.00
C GLY A 158 -22.47 2.19 0.65
N ASP A 159 -21.69 1.45 -0.14
CA ASP A 159 -22.02 0.07 -0.55
C ASP A 159 -21.70 -0.98 0.54
N GLY A 160 -21.12 -0.55 1.65
CA GLY A 160 -20.72 -1.42 2.77
C GLY A 160 -19.37 -2.12 2.57
N VAL A 161 -18.64 -1.79 1.51
CA VAL A 161 -17.24 -2.16 1.24
C VAL A 161 -16.38 -0.92 1.44
N ARG A 162 -15.22 -1.10 2.08
CA ARG A 162 -14.27 -0.01 2.30
C ARG A 162 -13.36 0.13 1.09
N ASP A 163 -13.21 1.36 0.61
CA ASP A 163 -12.37 1.69 -0.54
C ASP A 163 -11.00 2.23 -0.09
N PHE A 164 -9.95 1.74 -0.73
CA PHE A 164 -8.60 2.30 -0.58
C PHE A 164 -8.43 3.45 -1.55
N VAL A 165 -7.99 4.60 -1.06
CA VAL A 165 -7.70 5.76 -1.90
C VAL A 165 -6.20 5.99 -1.90
N VAL A 166 -5.61 5.76 -3.06
CA VAL A 166 -4.21 6.11 -3.38
C VAL A 166 -4.21 7.25 -4.40
N ARG A 167 -3.03 7.71 -4.77
CA ARG A 167 -2.87 8.64 -5.89
C ARG A 167 -2.47 7.86 -7.15
N ASP A 168 -2.85 8.38 -8.31
CA ASP A 168 -2.34 7.86 -9.57
C ASP A 168 -0.93 8.39 -9.83
N ASP A 169 0.07 7.66 -9.31
CA ASP A 169 1.47 8.07 -9.34
C ASP A 169 2.05 8.20 -10.75
N ARG A 170 1.35 7.70 -11.78
CA ARG A 170 1.74 7.92 -13.18
C ARG A 170 1.77 9.42 -13.56
N PHE A 171 1.06 10.27 -12.82
CA PHE A 171 1.10 11.73 -13.02
C PHE A 171 2.32 12.40 -12.38
N LEU A 172 3.03 11.72 -11.47
CA LEU A 172 4.25 12.24 -10.87
C LEU A 172 5.31 12.35 -11.96
N TYR A 173 5.99 13.49 -12.01
CA TYR A 173 6.99 13.82 -13.03
C TYR A 173 6.49 13.94 -14.48
N ALA A 174 5.23 13.59 -14.77
CA ALA A 174 4.72 13.63 -16.14
C ALA A 174 4.70 15.07 -16.68
N PHE A 175 4.15 16.02 -15.92
CA PHE A 175 3.87 17.38 -16.40
C PHE A 175 4.52 18.50 -15.56
N ALA A 176 5.29 18.12 -14.54
CA ALA A 176 5.99 19.02 -13.63
C ALA A 176 7.11 18.24 -12.91
N SER A 177 7.95 18.92 -12.11
CA SER A 177 8.78 18.22 -11.12
C SER A 177 7.91 17.51 -10.08
N TYR A 178 8.48 16.61 -9.26
CA TYR A 178 7.71 15.94 -8.19
C TYR A 178 6.94 16.92 -7.31
N GLY A 179 7.61 17.98 -6.83
CA GLY A 179 6.99 18.99 -5.96
C GLY A 179 5.91 19.83 -6.64
N GLY A 180 5.91 19.91 -7.97
CA GLY A 180 4.86 20.55 -8.76
C GLY A 180 3.84 19.58 -9.35
N SER A 181 3.99 18.28 -9.08
CA SER A 181 3.09 17.26 -9.61
C SER A 181 1.81 17.21 -8.80
N TRP A 182 0.70 17.09 -9.50
CA TRP A 182 -0.61 16.78 -8.93
C TRP A 182 -1.09 15.48 -9.53
N SER A 183 -1.78 14.65 -8.75
CA SER A 183 -2.28 13.35 -9.20
C SER A 183 -3.76 13.19 -8.82
N PRO A 184 -4.59 12.66 -9.73
CA PRO A 184 -5.98 12.32 -9.40
C PRO A 184 -6.01 11.17 -8.37
N PRO A 185 -7.11 11.04 -7.60
CA PRO A 185 -7.30 9.89 -6.74
C PRO A 185 -7.49 8.62 -7.59
N LYS A 186 -6.89 7.53 -7.14
CA LYS A 186 -7.13 6.18 -7.65
C LYS A 186 -7.75 5.34 -6.54
N ILE A 187 -8.95 4.83 -6.80
CA ILE A 187 -9.80 4.16 -5.83
C ILE A 187 -9.75 2.66 -6.11
N LEU A 188 -9.36 1.89 -5.09
CA LEU A 188 -9.13 0.46 -5.19
C LEU A 188 -10.06 -0.30 -4.24
N ASN A 189 -10.75 -1.30 -4.78
CA ASN A 189 -11.49 -2.28 -3.99
C ASN A 189 -10.82 -3.64 -4.06
N ILE A 190 -11.06 -4.44 -3.03
CA ILE A 190 -10.68 -5.85 -3.02
C ILE A 190 -11.95 -6.65 -3.26
N VAL A 191 -12.08 -7.21 -4.45
CA VAL A 191 -13.24 -8.00 -4.88
C VAL A 191 -12.76 -9.43 -5.15
N ASP A 192 -13.39 -10.41 -4.53
CA ASP A 192 -13.00 -11.84 -4.61
C ASP A 192 -11.51 -12.09 -4.30
N GLY A 193 -10.97 -11.28 -3.38
CA GLY A 193 -9.57 -11.34 -2.97
C GLY A 193 -8.59 -10.89 -4.05
N ALA A 194 -9.01 -10.06 -5.00
CA ALA A 194 -8.15 -9.41 -5.98
C ALA A 194 -8.36 -7.90 -5.95
N VAL A 195 -7.30 -7.12 -6.17
CA VAL A 195 -7.39 -5.66 -6.27
C VAL A 195 -8.03 -5.29 -7.60
N ARG A 196 -8.98 -4.35 -7.54
CA ARG A 196 -9.64 -3.76 -8.70
C ARG A 196 -9.56 -2.25 -8.60
N ASP A 197 -9.11 -1.61 -9.67
CA ASP A 197 -9.27 -0.18 -9.85
C ASP A 197 -10.72 0.11 -10.23
N VAL A 198 -11.43 0.78 -9.34
CA VAL A 198 -12.85 1.11 -9.47
C VAL A 198 -13.06 2.61 -9.67
N SER A 199 -11.98 3.36 -9.95
CA SER A 199 -11.98 4.82 -10.10
C SER A 199 -12.95 5.33 -11.16
N ALA A 200 -13.22 4.55 -12.20
CA ALA A 200 -14.11 4.92 -13.30
C ALA A 200 -15.60 4.72 -12.98
N GLU A 201 -15.94 4.11 -11.85
CA GLU A 201 -17.33 3.81 -11.53
C GLU A 201 -18.11 5.07 -11.09
N PRO A 202 -19.31 5.31 -11.64
CA PRO A 202 -20.08 6.53 -11.33
C PRO A 202 -20.37 6.76 -9.85
N ARG A 203 -20.41 5.71 -9.04
CA ARG A 203 -20.64 5.78 -7.58
C ARG A 203 -19.58 6.61 -6.85
N PHE A 204 -18.40 6.78 -7.43
CA PHE A 204 -17.32 7.62 -6.87
C PHE A 204 -17.28 9.05 -7.38
N ALA A 205 -18.25 9.52 -8.17
CA ALA A 205 -18.26 10.87 -8.72
C ALA A 205 -17.96 11.96 -7.66
N ARG A 206 -18.51 11.81 -6.45
CA ARG A 206 -18.28 12.76 -5.35
C ARG A 206 -16.80 12.89 -4.93
N ALA A 207 -16.00 11.83 -5.07
CA ALA A 207 -14.56 11.90 -4.81
C ALA A 207 -13.85 12.74 -5.88
N PHE A 208 -14.22 12.54 -7.15
CA PHE A 208 -13.68 13.28 -8.28
C PHE A 208 -14.18 14.73 -8.35
N GLU A 209 -15.39 15.04 -7.88
CA GLU A 209 -15.88 16.42 -7.75
C GLU A 209 -14.98 17.25 -6.82
N ARG A 210 -14.62 16.68 -5.66
CA ARG A 210 -13.72 17.34 -4.71
C ARG A 210 -12.33 17.51 -5.31
N ALA A 211 -11.78 16.45 -5.89
CA ALA A 211 -10.46 16.48 -6.51
C ALA A 211 -10.41 17.45 -7.70
N ALA A 212 -11.45 17.50 -8.53
CA ALA A 212 -11.57 18.43 -9.65
C ALA A 212 -11.61 19.88 -9.17
N ALA A 213 -12.34 20.18 -8.08
CA ALA A 213 -12.40 21.53 -7.55
C ALA A 213 -11.04 22.02 -7.03
N GLU A 214 -10.31 21.16 -6.33
CA GLU A 214 -8.97 21.43 -5.81
C GLU A 214 -7.95 21.61 -6.94
N THR A 215 -7.88 20.65 -7.85
CA THR A 215 -6.93 20.69 -8.97
C THR A 215 -7.24 21.80 -9.98
N ARG A 216 -8.52 22.16 -10.16
CA ARG A 216 -8.91 23.34 -10.95
C ARG A 216 -8.37 24.63 -10.34
N LYS A 217 -8.50 24.78 -9.02
CA LYS A 217 -8.02 25.98 -8.33
C LYS A 217 -6.52 26.15 -8.53
N ALA A 218 -5.74 25.09 -8.28
CA ALA A 218 -4.30 25.08 -8.50
C ALA A 218 -3.93 25.33 -9.98
N CYS A 219 -4.68 24.76 -10.94
CA CYS A 219 -4.46 25.00 -12.36
C CYS A 219 -4.63 26.49 -12.78
N ILE A 220 -5.45 27.26 -12.06
CA ILE A 220 -5.69 28.69 -12.34
C ILE A 220 -4.75 29.59 -11.54
N GLU A 221 -4.46 29.23 -10.29
CA GLU A 221 -3.82 30.13 -9.32
C GLU A 221 -2.32 29.88 -9.14
N ASP A 222 -1.81 28.68 -9.44
CA ASP A 222 -0.40 28.33 -9.20
C ASP A 222 0.54 28.93 -10.27
N GLU A 223 1.77 29.25 -9.85
CA GLU A 223 2.83 29.74 -10.74
C GLU A 223 3.27 28.70 -11.78
N TYR A 224 3.16 27.41 -11.44
CA TYR A 224 3.54 26.28 -12.29
C TYR A 224 2.34 25.32 -12.50
N PRO A 225 1.35 25.71 -13.30
CA PRO A 225 0.02 25.10 -13.29
C PRO A 225 -0.05 23.72 -14.00
N ASN A 226 0.95 23.35 -14.80
CA ASN A 226 0.86 22.19 -15.71
C ASN A 226 0.59 20.85 -15.00
N GLY A 227 1.16 20.62 -13.80
CA GLY A 227 0.86 19.44 -13.00
C GLY A 227 -0.61 19.44 -12.53
N ALA A 228 -1.06 20.55 -11.97
CA ALA A 228 -2.44 20.73 -11.51
C ALA A 228 -3.46 20.63 -12.65
N CYS A 229 -3.17 21.23 -13.81
CA CYS A 229 -4.03 21.16 -14.98
C CYS A 229 -4.14 19.74 -15.54
N ALA A 230 -3.08 18.93 -15.47
CA ALA A 230 -3.12 17.53 -15.89
C ALA A 230 -4.04 16.71 -14.96
N ALA A 231 -3.90 16.88 -13.64
CA ALA A 231 -4.78 16.23 -12.68
C ALA A 231 -6.24 16.72 -12.79
N TYR A 232 -6.46 18.01 -13.04
CA TYR A 232 -7.79 18.56 -13.27
C TYR A 232 -8.46 17.94 -14.49
N ALA A 233 -7.71 17.79 -15.59
CA ALA A 233 -8.18 17.12 -16.79
C ALA A 233 -8.64 15.68 -16.50
N ALA A 234 -7.84 14.92 -15.75
CA ALA A 234 -8.14 13.54 -15.37
C ALA A 234 -9.39 13.44 -14.48
N ASN A 235 -9.48 14.29 -13.46
CA ASN A 235 -10.64 14.35 -12.56
C ASN A 235 -11.92 14.72 -13.32
N ALA A 236 -11.83 15.73 -14.20
CA ALA A 236 -12.96 16.15 -15.03
C ALA A 236 -13.37 15.05 -16.02
N ALA A 237 -12.43 14.28 -16.57
CA ALA A 237 -12.73 13.15 -17.45
C ALA A 237 -13.53 12.07 -16.71
N ARG A 238 -13.18 11.74 -15.46
CA ARG A 238 -13.97 10.81 -14.61
C ARG A 238 -15.39 11.29 -14.34
N LEU A 239 -15.65 12.59 -14.44
CA LEU A 239 -16.98 13.20 -14.29
C LEU A 239 -17.72 13.39 -15.63
N GLY A 240 -17.12 13.03 -16.77
CA GLY A 240 -17.67 13.34 -18.09
C GLY A 240 -17.64 14.84 -18.43
N GLN A 241 -16.78 15.61 -17.78
CA GLN A 241 -16.69 17.08 -17.88
C GLN A 241 -15.41 17.55 -18.58
N PHE A 242 -14.70 16.66 -19.28
CA PHE A 242 -13.42 16.95 -19.90
C PHE A 242 -13.47 18.17 -20.83
N ASP A 243 -14.44 18.28 -21.73
CA ASP A 243 -14.52 19.39 -22.69
C ASP A 243 -14.67 20.76 -22.02
N ALA A 244 -15.38 20.82 -20.90
CA ALA A 244 -15.54 22.05 -20.13
C ALA A 244 -14.23 22.41 -19.41
N ALA A 245 -13.58 21.41 -18.78
CA ALA A 245 -12.28 21.59 -18.15
C ALA A 245 -11.20 21.99 -19.15
N TRP A 246 -11.23 21.42 -20.36
CA TRP A 246 -10.24 21.64 -21.41
C TRP A 246 -10.12 23.11 -21.81
N LYS A 247 -11.25 23.83 -21.85
CA LYS A 247 -11.25 25.27 -22.13
C LYS A 247 -10.49 26.07 -21.08
N THR A 248 -10.62 25.69 -19.81
CA THR A 248 -9.87 26.30 -18.70
C THR A 248 -8.39 25.94 -18.83
N ILE A 249 -8.08 24.67 -19.02
CA ILE A 249 -6.69 24.19 -19.17
C ILE A 249 -5.95 24.93 -20.28
N LEU A 250 -6.57 25.08 -21.46
CA LEU A 250 -5.97 25.81 -22.60
C LEU A 250 -5.74 27.30 -22.32
N ALA A 251 -6.51 27.90 -21.41
CA ALA A 251 -6.32 29.28 -20.99
C ALA A 251 -5.14 29.43 -20.02
N GLU A 252 -4.99 28.50 -19.08
CA GLU A 252 -4.12 28.66 -17.91
C GLU A 252 -2.75 27.96 -17.98
N TYR A 253 -2.60 26.87 -18.76
CA TYR A 253 -1.35 26.11 -18.77
C TYR A 253 -0.13 26.99 -19.15
N ASP A 254 1.01 26.68 -18.56
CA ASP A 254 2.28 27.34 -18.90
C ASP A 254 2.76 26.86 -20.27
N ARG A 255 2.66 27.76 -21.25
CA ARG A 255 3.09 27.58 -22.63
C ARG A 255 4.61 27.59 -22.81
N LYS A 256 5.36 28.06 -21.80
CA LYS A 256 6.83 28.16 -21.85
C LYS A 256 7.51 26.89 -21.39
N SER A 257 6.88 26.15 -20.47
CA SER A 257 7.33 24.83 -20.07
C SER A 257 7.48 23.90 -21.28
N ARG A 258 8.45 22.98 -21.19
CA ARG A 258 8.72 21.90 -22.16
C ARG A 258 8.66 20.53 -21.49
N VAL A 259 8.01 20.44 -20.33
CA VAL A 259 7.93 19.23 -19.52
C VAL A 259 6.59 18.54 -19.78
N TRP A 260 6.64 17.44 -20.50
CA TRP A 260 5.58 16.48 -20.73
C TRP A 260 6.18 15.13 -21.15
N PRO A 261 5.49 13.99 -20.94
CA PRO A 261 6.04 12.70 -21.33
C PRO A 261 6.04 12.56 -22.85
N ASP A 262 7.01 11.82 -23.36
CA ASP A 262 6.96 11.22 -24.69
C ASP A 262 6.12 9.93 -24.64
N TYR A 263 5.96 9.26 -25.78
CA TYR A 263 5.32 7.95 -25.84
C TYR A 263 6.16 6.97 -26.66
N CYS A 264 6.28 5.74 -26.19
CA CYS A 264 6.91 4.67 -26.95
C CYS A 264 5.83 3.70 -27.45
N LYS A 265 5.78 3.47 -28.76
CA LYS A 265 4.80 2.56 -29.40
C LYS A 265 4.95 1.09 -28.97
N VAL A 266 6.08 0.76 -28.34
CA VAL A 266 6.40 -0.57 -27.85
C VAL A 266 6.90 -0.46 -26.42
N VAL A 267 6.94 -1.59 -25.72
CA VAL A 267 7.58 -1.66 -24.41
C VAL A 267 9.04 -1.20 -24.58
N ARG A 268 9.42 -0.20 -23.78
CA ARG A 268 10.79 0.31 -23.71
C ARG A 268 11.73 -0.83 -23.31
N ARG A 269 12.98 -0.79 -23.77
CA ARG A 269 13.94 -1.85 -23.49
C ARG A 269 14.19 -1.95 -21.98
N GLU A 270 14.23 -3.18 -21.46
CA GLU A 270 14.39 -3.42 -20.01
C GLU A 270 15.77 -2.99 -19.48
N GLU A 271 16.81 -3.07 -20.32
CA GLU A 271 18.21 -2.81 -19.93
C GLU A 271 18.49 -1.33 -19.63
N ASP A 272 17.93 -0.42 -20.43
CA ASP A 272 18.24 1.01 -20.40
C ASP A 272 17.01 1.93 -20.36
N GLY A 273 15.80 1.37 -20.48
CA GLY A 273 14.55 2.14 -20.54
C GLY A 273 14.36 2.94 -21.82
N GLU A 274 15.22 2.76 -22.83
CA GLU A 274 15.13 3.51 -24.07
C GLU A 274 14.00 2.98 -24.96
N CYS A 275 13.37 3.92 -25.67
CA CYS A 275 12.43 3.58 -26.72
C CYS A 275 13.22 3.16 -27.98
N PRO A 276 12.91 1.99 -28.59
CA PRO A 276 13.58 1.59 -29.83
C PRO A 276 13.45 2.64 -30.95
N GLU A 277 14.45 2.67 -31.84
CA GLU A 277 14.50 3.64 -32.93
C GLU A 277 13.22 3.58 -33.79
N GLY A 278 12.66 4.76 -34.11
CA GLY A 278 11.41 4.89 -34.87
C GLY A 278 10.13 4.57 -34.09
N GLN A 279 10.23 4.13 -32.83
CA GLN A 279 9.08 3.86 -31.97
C GLN A 279 8.70 5.02 -31.06
N LEU A 280 9.59 6.02 -30.93
CA LEU A 280 9.36 7.21 -30.11
C LEU A 280 8.38 8.16 -30.79
N ILE A 281 7.41 8.64 -30.02
CA ILE A 281 6.50 9.73 -30.37
C ILE A 281 6.81 10.89 -29.43
N GLU A 282 7.24 12.00 -30.02
CA GLU A 282 7.37 13.28 -29.33
C GLU A 282 6.13 14.12 -29.62
N TYR A 283 5.57 14.73 -28.57
CA TYR A 283 4.42 15.61 -28.71
C TYR A 283 4.86 17.06 -28.88
N PRO A 284 4.24 17.82 -29.80
CA PRO A 284 4.66 19.19 -30.12
C PRO A 284 4.38 20.18 -28.99
N ASP A 285 3.38 19.88 -28.14
CA ASP A 285 2.94 20.74 -27.06
C ASP A 285 2.29 19.97 -25.91
N TYR A 286 2.15 20.66 -24.78
CA TYR A 286 1.51 20.16 -23.57
C TYR A 286 0.08 19.64 -23.81
N PRO A 287 -0.83 20.36 -24.49
CA PRO A 287 -2.20 19.87 -24.72
C PRO A 287 -2.24 18.55 -25.50
N THR A 288 -1.39 18.40 -26.53
CA THR A 288 -1.32 17.15 -27.32
C THR A 288 -0.80 16.00 -26.48
N ALA A 289 0.27 16.23 -25.71
CA ALA A 289 0.84 15.23 -24.80
C ALA A 289 -0.16 14.80 -23.72
N LEU A 290 -0.86 15.76 -23.12
CA LEU A 290 -1.83 15.50 -22.06
C LEU A 290 -3.02 14.67 -22.55
N ARG A 291 -3.58 14.97 -23.73
CA ARG A 291 -4.66 14.14 -24.29
C ARG A 291 -4.22 12.71 -24.52
N ALA A 292 -3.06 12.52 -25.15
CA ALA A 292 -2.53 11.20 -25.42
C ALA A 292 -2.25 10.41 -24.13
N PHE A 293 -1.65 11.07 -23.14
CA PHE A 293 -1.41 10.50 -21.82
C PHE A 293 -2.72 10.07 -21.14
N LEU A 294 -3.75 10.92 -21.15
CA LEU A 294 -5.05 10.58 -20.56
C LEU A 294 -5.75 9.44 -21.30
N ALA A 295 -5.59 9.33 -22.62
CA ALA A 295 -6.12 8.22 -23.39
C ALA A 295 -5.40 6.91 -23.05
N ASP A 296 -4.07 6.91 -23.02
CA ASP A 296 -3.23 5.74 -22.65
C ASP A 296 -3.57 5.22 -21.24
N LEU A 297 -3.82 6.14 -20.30
CA LEU A 297 -4.20 5.80 -18.93
C LEU A 297 -5.69 5.43 -18.76
N GLY A 298 -6.50 5.49 -19.82
CA GLY A 298 -7.93 5.15 -19.79
C GLY A 298 -8.82 6.18 -19.07
N TYR A 299 -8.40 7.45 -19.02
CA TYR A 299 -9.26 8.57 -18.61
C TYR A 299 -10.11 9.08 -19.78
N LEU A 300 -9.59 8.97 -21.00
CA LEU A 300 -10.29 9.30 -22.24
C LEU A 300 -10.41 8.06 -23.13
N PRO A 301 -11.40 7.98 -24.02
CA PRO A 301 -11.42 6.96 -25.07
C PRO A 301 -10.22 7.13 -26.02
N GLU A 302 -9.72 6.05 -26.61
CA GLU A 302 -8.55 6.01 -27.52
C GLU A 302 -8.69 6.86 -28.81
N SER A 303 -9.79 7.59 -28.99
CA SER A 303 -10.09 8.42 -30.15
C SER A 303 -10.39 9.90 -29.82
N ALA A 304 -9.88 10.44 -28.71
CA ALA A 304 -10.11 11.81 -28.25
C ALA A 304 -9.03 12.83 -28.65
#